data_AF-A0A1Q7H169-F1
#
_entry.id   AF-A0A1Q7H169-F1
#
_cell.length_a   1.000
_cell.length_b   1.000
_cell.length_c   1.000
_cell.angle_alpha   90.00
_cell.angle_beta   90.00
_cell.angle_gamma   90.00
#
_symmetry.space_group_name_H-M   'P 1'
#
loop_
_entity.id
_entity.type
_entity.pdbx_description
1 polymer ?
#
loop_
_entity_poly.entity_id
_entity_poly.type
_entity_poly.pdbx_seq_one_letter_code
_entity_poly.pdbx_strand_id
1 'polypeptide(L)'
;MAALSVATLTAACGFEHSTNVIAPTAATTSTTTTPSAPSMMGVWSSNVLPAGVPDPGTCGNFQFQVSNQTSTSIVGSFTAACGGGVSISGTANGQLNGNAVTISVRGSATGSLFPAGCTFDLTANGNVEDNGYTLPLSYSGTTCLGPVHGSETLHRPSPAAPTPPPPPPAPVPEPTPPPAPAPPSAPDGFNLNDVRIVGGSPDVRGWAITSDITELSMTGGYFHIDHTRRCQWPGVDMGGALQEATIWIFERINGQWYGTGGERLRPCQTDKGLGSPLEIASGWFYNSYWAPFTGHQPANGEMVGFMVAAGSTRADNNAPVHERTRIVMIPWPGAGGGRWNQSSFAWIE
;
A
#
# COMPACT_ATOMS: atom_id res chain seq x y z
N MET A 1 60.67 7.41 -35.23
CA MET A 1 61.74 8.15 -34.52
C MET A 1 61.45 9.63 -34.73
N ALA A 2 61.22 10.50 -33.77
CA ALA A 2 61.18 10.42 -32.32
C ALA A 2 60.16 11.47 -31.85
N ALA A 3 59.44 11.18 -30.76
CA ALA A 3 58.51 12.08 -30.11
C ALA A 3 59.27 13.14 -29.30
N LEU A 4 58.77 14.37 -29.26
CA LEU A 4 59.14 15.37 -28.25
C LEU A 4 57.86 15.80 -27.50
N SER A 5 57.79 15.40 -26.24
CA SER A 5 56.72 15.76 -25.31
C SER A 5 57.08 17.06 -24.60
N VAL A 6 56.14 18.01 -24.54
CA VAL A 6 56.25 19.25 -23.75
C VAL A 6 55.27 19.17 -22.58
N ALA A 7 55.78 19.42 -21.38
CA ALA A 7 55.01 19.56 -20.15
C ALA A 7 54.84 21.05 -19.82
N THR A 8 53.67 21.44 -19.33
CA THR A 8 53.45 22.71 -18.62
C THR A 8 52.53 22.48 -17.42
N LEU A 9 53.05 22.79 -16.22
CA LEU A 9 52.29 22.96 -14.98
C LEU A 9 51.53 24.29 -15.01
N THR A 10 50.37 24.35 -14.36
CA THR A 10 49.90 25.55 -13.63
C THR A 10 48.91 25.15 -12.54
N ALA A 11 49.06 25.80 -11.38
CA ALA A 11 48.35 25.57 -10.13
C ALA A 11 47.11 26.46 -9.99
N ALA A 12 46.13 26.04 -9.19
CA ALA A 12 45.20 26.94 -8.51
C ALA A 12 44.61 26.31 -7.23
N CYS A 13 44.70 27.07 -6.13
CA CYS A 13 44.11 26.88 -4.80
C CYS A 13 42.56 26.76 -4.90
N GLY A 14 41.79 26.13 -4.01
CA GLY A 14 41.89 25.90 -2.57
C GLY A 14 40.62 26.44 -1.92
N PHE A 15 39.84 25.61 -1.22
CA PHE A 15 39.00 25.91 -0.03
C PHE A 15 38.43 24.58 0.48
N GLU A 16 39.06 24.03 1.52
CA GLU A 16 38.61 22.85 2.25
C GLU A 16 38.11 23.33 3.62
N HIS A 17 36.83 23.12 3.92
CA HIS A 17 36.24 23.54 5.20
C HIS A 17 36.23 22.34 6.15
N SER A 18 37.20 22.29 7.06
CA SER A 18 37.22 21.34 8.18
C SER A 18 36.48 21.95 9.38
N THR A 19 35.40 21.34 9.85
CA THR A 19 34.88 21.59 11.20
C THR A 19 35.16 20.36 12.06
N ASN A 20 36.18 20.48 12.91
CA ASN A 20 36.37 19.61 14.05
C ASN A 20 35.29 19.92 15.08
N VAL A 21 34.43 18.94 15.36
CA VAL A 21 33.67 18.90 16.62
C VAL A 21 34.15 17.67 17.38
N ILE A 22 34.98 17.94 18.38
CA ILE A 22 35.35 16.98 19.41
C ILE A 22 34.10 16.76 20.27
N ALA A 23 33.50 15.58 20.17
CA ALA A 23 32.51 15.08 21.12
C ALA A 23 33.03 13.78 21.76
N PRO A 24 32.64 13.47 23.01
CA PRO A 24 33.38 12.54 23.86
C PRO A 24 33.19 11.08 23.45
N THR A 25 34.28 10.31 23.60
CA THR A 25 34.36 8.86 23.45
C THR A 25 33.29 8.14 24.27
N ALA A 26 32.31 7.54 23.60
CA ALA A 26 31.44 6.51 24.20
C ALA A 26 32.08 5.14 23.95
N ALA A 27 32.16 4.34 25.02
CA ALA A 27 32.78 3.02 25.03
C ALA A 27 32.15 2.07 23.99
N THR A 28 33.02 1.44 23.20
CA THR A 28 32.67 0.39 22.25
C THR A 28 32.32 -0.89 23.02
N THR A 29 31.04 -1.09 23.35
CA THR A 29 30.53 -2.43 23.67
C THR A 29 30.20 -3.12 22.35
N SER A 30 31.14 -3.93 21.85
CA SER A 30 30.91 -4.83 20.73
C SER A 30 29.95 -5.94 21.16
N THR A 31 28.65 -5.69 21.09
CA THR A 31 27.65 -6.76 21.07
C THR A 31 27.50 -7.24 19.64
N THR A 32 28.10 -8.39 19.33
CA THR A 32 27.73 -9.21 18.18
C THR A 32 26.29 -9.66 18.35
N THR A 33 25.34 -8.83 17.93
CA THR A 33 23.95 -9.23 17.76
C THR A 33 23.85 -10.02 16.47
N THR A 34 23.79 -11.35 16.59
CA THR A 34 23.30 -12.22 15.51
C THR A 34 21.95 -11.64 15.04
N PRO A 35 21.70 -11.44 13.74
CA PRO A 35 20.41 -10.95 13.28
C PRO A 35 19.34 -11.96 13.70
N SER A 36 18.47 -11.58 14.63
CA SER A 36 17.28 -12.37 14.94
C SER A 36 16.40 -12.38 13.70
N ALA A 37 16.13 -13.55 13.13
CA ALA A 37 15.18 -13.68 12.04
C ALA A 37 13.81 -13.10 12.47
N PRO A 38 13.06 -12.45 11.57
CA PRO A 38 11.73 -11.95 11.88
C PRO A 38 10.82 -13.11 12.30
N SER A 39 9.90 -12.85 13.23
CA SER A 39 8.86 -13.83 13.58
C SER A 39 7.99 -14.06 12.35
N MET A 40 7.83 -15.32 11.95
CA MET A 40 7.02 -15.84 10.85
C MET A 40 5.75 -16.55 11.33
N MET A 41 5.58 -16.70 12.65
CA MET A 41 4.40 -17.34 13.25
C MET A 41 3.09 -16.72 12.73
N GLY A 42 2.09 -17.57 12.48
CA GLY A 42 0.74 -17.15 12.05
C GLY A 42 0.33 -17.60 10.65
N VAL A 43 -0.80 -17.06 10.18
CA VAL A 43 -1.35 -17.31 8.84
C VAL A 43 -0.72 -16.33 7.85
N TRP A 44 -0.22 -16.85 6.74
CA TRP A 44 0.18 -16.11 5.56
C TRP A 44 -0.74 -16.51 4.40
N SER A 45 -1.26 -15.54 3.66
CA SER A 45 -2.21 -15.77 2.57
C SER A 45 -1.90 -14.94 1.33
N SER A 46 -2.11 -15.50 0.14
CA SER A 46 -2.04 -14.74 -1.12
C SER A 46 -3.41 -14.25 -1.60
N ASN A 47 -3.41 -13.53 -2.72
CA ASN A 47 -4.64 -13.11 -3.38
C ASN A 47 -5.47 -14.33 -3.82
N VAL A 48 -6.79 -14.19 -3.73
CA VAL A 48 -7.73 -15.22 -4.17
C VAL A 48 -7.64 -15.35 -5.69
N LEU A 49 -7.55 -16.58 -6.21
CA LEU A 49 -7.66 -16.80 -7.65
C LEU A 49 -9.02 -16.29 -8.16
N PRO A 50 -9.06 -15.55 -9.29
CA PRO A 50 -10.31 -15.26 -9.97
C PRO A 50 -11.08 -16.56 -10.26
N ALA A 51 -12.37 -16.58 -9.97
CA ALA A 51 -13.20 -17.74 -10.25
C ALA A 51 -13.18 -18.04 -11.76
N GLY A 52 -12.91 -19.30 -12.13
CA GLY A 52 -12.98 -19.75 -13.53
C GLY A 52 -11.67 -19.79 -14.30
N VAL A 53 -10.50 -19.70 -13.65
CA VAL A 53 -9.21 -19.98 -14.32
C VAL A 53 -9.20 -21.45 -14.79
N PRO A 54 -9.15 -21.72 -16.11
CA PRO A 54 -9.29 -23.07 -16.64
C PRO A 54 -7.98 -23.87 -16.61
N ASP A 55 -6.84 -23.21 -16.40
CA ASP A 55 -5.52 -23.84 -16.45
C ASP A 55 -5.12 -24.44 -15.09
N PRO A 56 -5.00 -25.78 -14.97
CA PRO A 56 -4.55 -26.44 -13.74
C PRO A 56 -3.09 -26.15 -13.37
N GLY A 57 -2.30 -25.58 -14.28
CA GLY A 57 -0.93 -25.12 -14.02
C GLY A 57 -0.85 -23.81 -13.21
N THR A 58 -1.97 -23.08 -13.08
CA THR A 58 -2.02 -21.82 -12.31
C THR A 58 -2.64 -22.08 -10.94
N CYS A 59 -1.89 -21.77 -9.88
CA CYS A 59 -2.35 -21.83 -8.49
C CYS A 59 -2.41 -20.43 -7.87
N GLY A 60 -3.21 -20.27 -6.84
CA GLY A 60 -3.38 -19.04 -6.04
C GLY A 60 -4.20 -19.36 -4.78
N ASN A 61 -4.65 -18.34 -4.04
CA ASN A 61 -5.24 -18.54 -2.72
C ASN A 61 -4.33 -19.42 -1.82
N PHE A 62 -3.03 -19.16 -1.87
CA PHE A 62 -2.03 -19.86 -1.07
C PHE A 62 -2.28 -19.50 0.38
N GLN A 63 -2.26 -20.50 1.26
CA GLN A 63 -2.32 -20.29 2.70
C GLN A 63 -1.22 -21.11 3.36
N PHE A 64 -0.34 -20.43 4.10
CA PHE A 64 0.71 -21.05 4.88
C PHE A 64 0.52 -20.70 6.36
N GLN A 65 0.19 -21.70 7.16
CA GLN A 65 0.02 -21.57 8.60
C GLN A 65 1.30 -22.01 9.30
N VAL A 66 2.11 -21.06 9.74
CA VAL A 66 3.30 -21.35 10.55
C VAL A 66 2.86 -21.66 11.98
N SER A 67 3.04 -22.91 12.40
CA SER A 67 2.64 -23.42 13.71
C SER A 67 3.79 -23.51 14.70
N ASN A 68 5.03 -23.57 14.22
CA ASN A 68 6.22 -23.59 15.05
C ASN A 68 7.38 -22.86 14.37
N GLN A 69 8.22 -22.19 15.16
CA GLN A 69 9.41 -21.49 14.69
C GLN A 69 10.55 -21.59 15.70
N THR A 70 11.75 -21.85 15.19
CA THR A 70 13.02 -21.68 15.92
C THR A 70 13.79 -20.48 15.34
N SER A 71 15.03 -20.25 15.80
CA SER A 71 15.89 -19.20 15.22
C SER A 71 16.24 -19.44 13.76
N THR A 72 16.20 -20.69 13.28
CA THR A 72 16.64 -21.06 11.93
C THR A 72 15.63 -21.90 11.16
N SER A 73 14.48 -22.25 11.75
CA SER A 73 13.50 -23.12 11.09
C SER A 73 12.05 -22.73 11.37
N ILE A 74 11.17 -23.06 10.43
CA ILE A 74 9.72 -22.93 10.57
C ILE A 74 9.04 -24.22 10.14
N VAL A 75 7.91 -24.55 10.77
CA VAL A 75 7.07 -25.69 10.41
C VAL A 75 5.62 -25.23 10.38
N GLY A 76 4.85 -25.74 9.43
CA GLY A 76 3.46 -25.35 9.25
C GLY A 76 2.67 -26.25 8.32
N SER A 77 1.41 -25.89 8.10
CA SER A 77 0.55 -26.50 7.08
C SER A 77 0.37 -25.56 5.90
N PHE A 78 0.17 -26.14 4.73
CA PHE A 78 0.02 -25.41 3.47
C PHE A 78 -1.23 -25.86 2.74
N THR A 79 -1.96 -24.91 2.16
CA THR A 79 -3.04 -25.17 1.21
C THR A 79 -2.96 -24.17 0.04
N ALA A 80 -3.45 -24.57 -1.13
CA ALA A 80 -3.70 -23.66 -2.23
C ALA A 80 -4.80 -24.21 -3.14
N ALA A 81 -5.40 -23.32 -3.92
CA ALA A 81 -6.31 -23.70 -5.00
C ALA A 81 -5.60 -23.53 -6.35
N CYS A 82 -5.85 -24.43 -7.29
CA CYS A 82 -5.37 -24.31 -8.66
C CYS A 82 -6.54 -24.35 -9.64
N GLY A 83 -6.32 -23.85 -10.86
CA GLY A 83 -7.32 -23.86 -11.92
C GLY A 83 -7.87 -25.27 -12.19
N GLY A 84 -9.06 -25.34 -12.79
CA GLY A 84 -9.73 -26.62 -13.03
C GLY A 84 -10.29 -27.32 -11.78
N GLY A 85 -10.49 -26.59 -10.68
CA GLY A 85 -11.13 -27.10 -9.46
C GLY A 85 -10.21 -27.96 -8.59
N VAL A 86 -8.91 -27.73 -8.68
CA VAL A 86 -7.88 -28.50 -8.01
C VAL A 86 -7.56 -27.87 -6.66
N SER A 87 -7.43 -28.68 -5.63
CA SER A 87 -6.99 -28.24 -4.30
C SER A 87 -5.78 -29.04 -3.87
N ILE A 88 -4.75 -28.35 -3.40
CA ILE A 88 -3.53 -28.96 -2.88
C ILE A 88 -3.41 -28.66 -1.39
N SER A 89 -2.99 -29.66 -0.61
CA SER A 89 -2.73 -29.50 0.82
C SER A 89 -1.52 -30.33 1.25
N GLY A 90 -0.78 -29.83 2.23
CA GLY A 90 0.48 -30.45 2.65
C GLY A 90 1.09 -29.89 3.93
N THR A 91 2.24 -30.44 4.27
CA THR A 91 3.11 -29.93 5.35
C THR A 91 4.24 -29.12 4.76
N ALA A 92 4.55 -28.00 5.39
CA ALA A 92 5.59 -27.07 4.99
C ALA A 92 6.68 -27.02 6.06
N ASN A 93 7.93 -27.17 5.63
CA ASN A 93 9.12 -27.04 6.46
C ASN A 93 10.00 -25.98 5.85
N GLY A 94 10.45 -24.99 6.63
CA GLY A 94 11.28 -23.91 6.13
C GLY A 94 12.55 -23.68 6.94
N GLN A 95 13.51 -23.03 6.30
CA GLN A 95 14.77 -22.56 6.87
C GLN A 95 14.79 -21.03 6.86
N LEU A 96 15.24 -20.42 7.94
CA LEU A 96 15.40 -18.98 8.11
C LEU A 96 16.88 -18.61 8.14
N ASN A 97 17.27 -17.63 7.33
CA ASN A 97 18.61 -17.03 7.36
C ASN A 97 18.49 -15.51 7.25
N GLY A 98 18.39 -14.84 8.40
CA GLY A 98 18.00 -13.42 8.45
C GLY A 98 16.60 -13.23 7.89
N ASN A 99 16.46 -12.40 6.85
CA ASN A 99 15.20 -12.20 6.14
C ASN A 99 14.95 -13.24 5.04
N ALA A 100 15.95 -14.03 4.65
CA ALA A 100 15.77 -15.05 3.62
C ALA A 100 15.05 -16.28 4.19
N VAL A 101 14.10 -16.81 3.41
CA VAL A 101 13.28 -17.97 3.76
C VAL A 101 13.27 -18.95 2.60
N THR A 102 13.60 -20.20 2.89
CA THR A 102 13.38 -21.33 1.97
C THR A 102 12.33 -22.24 2.57
N ILE A 103 11.26 -22.56 1.84
CA ILE A 103 10.14 -23.39 2.28
C ILE A 103 10.03 -24.59 1.36
N SER A 104 10.06 -25.80 1.93
CA SER A 104 9.74 -27.04 1.23
C SER A 104 8.36 -27.53 1.65
N VAL A 105 7.48 -27.79 0.69
CA VAL A 105 6.11 -28.25 0.90
C VAL A 105 5.94 -29.63 0.29
N ARG A 106 5.41 -30.57 1.07
CA ARG A 106 5.03 -31.91 0.60
C ARG A 106 3.58 -32.17 0.90
N GLY A 107 2.85 -32.68 -0.08
CA GLY A 107 1.42 -32.85 0.06
C GLY A 107 0.77 -33.70 -1.01
N SER A 108 -0.55 -33.60 -1.06
CA SER A 108 -1.40 -34.27 -2.03
C SER A 108 -2.32 -33.29 -2.75
N ALA A 109 -2.54 -33.53 -4.04
CA ALA A 109 -3.52 -32.84 -4.85
C ALA A 109 -4.82 -33.65 -4.91
N THR A 110 -5.94 -32.94 -4.86
CA THR A 110 -7.29 -33.47 -5.02
C THR A 110 -8.01 -32.68 -6.12
N GLY A 111 -8.74 -33.38 -6.99
CA GLY A 111 -9.45 -32.77 -8.11
C GLY A 111 -9.82 -33.81 -9.16
N SER A 112 -10.82 -33.52 -10.00
CA SER A 112 -11.30 -34.42 -11.05
C SER A 112 -10.24 -34.72 -12.13
N LEU A 113 -9.21 -33.88 -12.24
CA LEU A 113 -8.10 -34.02 -13.19
C LEU A 113 -6.91 -34.81 -12.63
N PHE A 114 -6.90 -35.15 -11.34
CA PHE A 114 -5.77 -35.82 -10.69
C PHE A 114 -6.09 -37.28 -10.36
N PRO A 115 -5.15 -38.21 -10.61
CA PRO A 115 -5.30 -39.58 -10.12
C PRO A 115 -5.33 -39.58 -8.58
N ALA A 116 -6.11 -40.51 -8.01
CA ALA A 116 -6.20 -40.67 -6.56
C ALA A 116 -4.80 -40.88 -5.97
N GLY A 117 -4.43 -40.05 -4.99
CA GLY A 117 -3.11 -40.10 -4.35
C GLY A 117 -2.01 -39.34 -5.09
N CYS A 118 -2.33 -38.40 -5.99
CA CYS A 118 -1.33 -37.53 -6.59
C CYS A 118 -0.58 -36.73 -5.50
N THR A 119 0.70 -37.02 -5.33
CA THR A 119 1.59 -36.28 -4.43
C THR A 119 2.32 -35.16 -5.17
N PHE A 120 2.76 -34.18 -4.40
CA PHE A 120 3.63 -33.11 -4.90
C PHE A 120 4.73 -32.78 -3.88
N ASP A 121 5.82 -32.23 -4.41
CA ASP A 121 6.92 -31.65 -3.65
C ASP A 121 7.27 -30.29 -4.29
N LEU A 122 7.24 -29.21 -3.49
CA LEU A 122 7.53 -27.85 -3.91
C LEU A 122 8.63 -27.26 -3.03
N THR A 123 9.50 -26.46 -3.63
CA THR A 123 10.44 -25.60 -2.92
C THR A 123 10.20 -24.15 -3.33
N ALA A 124 9.99 -23.29 -2.35
CA ALA A 124 9.80 -21.86 -2.50
C ALA A 124 10.95 -21.10 -1.82
N ASN A 125 11.45 -20.05 -2.47
CA ASN A 125 12.49 -19.17 -1.92
C ASN A 125 11.99 -17.74 -1.95
N GLY A 126 12.27 -16.98 -0.89
CA GLY A 126 11.89 -15.57 -0.82
C GLY A 126 12.52 -14.84 0.35
N ASN A 127 12.18 -13.56 0.45
CA ASN A 127 12.66 -12.68 1.50
C ASN A 127 11.48 -12.07 2.24
N VAL A 128 11.58 -11.96 3.56
CA VAL A 128 10.60 -11.27 4.38
C VAL A 128 10.80 -9.77 4.24
N GLU A 129 9.75 -9.09 3.77
CA GLU A 129 9.70 -7.66 3.47
C GLU A 129 8.66 -6.96 4.35
N ASP A 130 8.50 -5.64 4.16
CA ASP A 130 7.50 -4.80 4.83
C ASP A 130 7.42 -5.03 6.35
N ASN A 131 8.56 -4.92 7.04
CA ASN A 131 8.67 -5.13 8.49
C ASN A 131 8.12 -6.49 8.98
N GLY A 132 8.12 -7.51 8.12
CA GLY A 132 7.61 -8.82 8.45
C GLY A 132 6.19 -9.09 8.00
N TYR A 133 5.57 -8.30 7.12
CA TYR A 133 4.18 -8.50 6.72
C TYR A 133 3.98 -9.03 5.30
N THR A 134 5.04 -8.98 4.48
CA THR A 134 5.00 -9.41 3.09
C THR A 134 6.10 -10.42 2.82
N LEU A 135 5.79 -11.48 2.08
CA LEU A 135 6.70 -12.55 1.70
C LEU A 135 6.51 -12.88 0.21
N PRO A 136 7.22 -12.21 -0.71
CA PRO A 136 7.34 -12.65 -2.09
C PRO A 136 8.12 -13.97 -2.15
N LEU A 137 7.58 -14.94 -2.88
CA LEU A 137 8.13 -16.28 -3.07
C LEU A 137 8.23 -16.60 -4.55
N SER A 138 9.34 -17.21 -4.95
CA SER A 138 9.45 -17.96 -6.21
C SER A 138 9.50 -19.45 -5.89
N TYR A 139 8.59 -20.24 -6.45
CA TYR A 139 8.48 -21.67 -6.19
C TYR A 139 8.71 -22.51 -7.44
N SER A 140 9.22 -23.72 -7.22
CA SER A 140 9.36 -24.76 -8.24
C SER A 140 9.29 -26.14 -7.61
N GLY A 141 8.90 -27.15 -8.39
CA GLY A 141 8.85 -28.51 -7.89
C GLY A 141 8.21 -29.47 -8.87
N THR A 142 7.70 -30.58 -8.35
CA THR A 142 7.12 -31.66 -9.13
C THR A 142 5.79 -32.11 -8.55
N THR A 143 4.85 -32.36 -9.45
CA THR A 143 3.58 -33.03 -9.17
C THR A 143 3.57 -34.37 -9.89
N CYS A 144 2.56 -35.22 -9.63
CA CYS A 144 2.37 -36.44 -10.42
C CYS A 144 2.10 -36.19 -11.93
N LEU A 145 1.76 -34.95 -12.32
CA LEU A 145 1.53 -34.58 -13.73
C LEU A 145 2.75 -33.93 -14.39
N GLY A 146 3.83 -33.69 -13.64
CA GLY A 146 5.06 -33.09 -14.15
C GLY A 146 5.57 -31.91 -13.32
N PRO A 147 6.60 -31.20 -13.83
CA PRO A 147 7.22 -30.07 -13.15
C PRO A 147 6.30 -28.85 -13.13
N VAL A 148 6.39 -28.07 -12.05
CA VAL A 148 5.64 -26.83 -11.86
C VAL A 148 6.58 -25.74 -11.34
N HIS A 149 6.30 -24.49 -11.67
CA HIS A 149 7.01 -23.33 -11.14
C HIS A 149 6.11 -22.09 -11.20
N GLY A 150 6.43 -21.08 -10.41
CA GLY A 150 5.70 -19.82 -10.36
C GLY A 150 6.23 -18.87 -9.32
N SER A 151 5.53 -17.76 -9.14
CA SER A 151 5.80 -16.78 -8.11
C SER A 151 4.50 -16.38 -7.42
N GLU A 152 4.56 -16.09 -6.13
CA GLU A 152 3.40 -15.67 -5.34
C GLU A 152 3.85 -14.74 -4.21
N THR A 153 2.98 -13.82 -3.79
CA THR A 153 3.25 -12.96 -2.62
C THR A 153 2.27 -13.29 -1.52
N LEU A 154 2.80 -13.70 -0.36
CA LEU A 154 2.00 -13.96 0.83
C LEU A 154 1.99 -12.72 1.74
N HIS A 155 0.84 -12.45 2.33
CA HIS A 155 0.65 -11.42 3.33
C HIS A 155 0.13 -12.03 4.62
N ARG A 156 0.54 -11.48 5.76
CA ARG A 156 -0.09 -11.77 7.05
C ARG A 156 -0.75 -10.52 7.62
N PRO A 157 -1.74 -10.64 8.51
CA PRO A 157 -2.32 -9.48 9.18
C PRO A 157 -1.23 -8.67 9.89
N SER A 158 -1.10 -7.39 9.52
CA SER A 158 -0.37 -6.44 10.37
C SER A 158 -1.07 -6.38 11.73
N PRO A 159 -0.36 -6.30 12.87
CA PRO A 159 -0.94 -5.96 14.14
C PRO A 159 -1.83 -4.76 13.92
N ALA A 160 -3.12 -4.93 14.22
CA ALA A 160 -3.98 -3.80 14.42
C ALA A 160 -3.25 -2.88 15.41
N ALA A 161 -3.28 -1.57 15.15
CA ALA A 161 -2.80 -0.60 16.12
C ALA A 161 -3.34 -0.99 17.51
N PRO A 162 -2.51 -0.96 18.56
CA PRO A 162 -2.90 -1.48 19.86
C PRO A 162 -4.24 -0.89 20.26
N THR A 163 -5.21 -1.76 20.52
CA THR A 163 -6.50 -1.36 21.07
C THR A 163 -6.24 -0.55 22.33
N PRO A 164 -6.95 0.58 22.54
CA PRO A 164 -6.80 1.38 23.75
C PRO A 164 -6.87 0.50 25.00
N PRO A 165 -6.05 0.74 26.03
CA PRO A 165 -6.06 -0.10 27.22
C PRO A 165 -7.46 -0.17 27.86
N PRO A 166 -7.82 -1.30 28.50
CA PRO A 166 -9.08 -1.42 29.20
C PRO A 166 -9.22 -0.30 30.25
N PRO A 167 -10.42 0.28 30.42
CA PRO A 167 -10.61 1.30 31.43
C PRO A 167 -10.30 0.73 32.83
N PRO A 168 -9.65 1.50 33.73
CA PRO A 168 -9.38 1.09 35.10
C PRO A 168 -10.66 0.68 35.87
N PRO A 169 -10.56 -0.16 36.93
CA PRO A 169 -11.68 -0.46 37.80
C PRO A 169 -12.33 0.82 38.32
N ALA A 170 -13.67 0.90 38.25
CA ALA A 170 -14.44 2.10 38.53
C ALA A 170 -14.09 2.71 39.90
N PRO A 171 -13.55 3.94 39.95
CA PRO A 171 -13.54 4.75 41.15
C PRO A 171 -14.98 5.16 41.51
N VAL A 172 -15.22 5.39 42.80
CA VAL A 172 -16.44 5.98 43.38
C VAL A 172 -16.93 7.15 42.50
N PRO A 173 -18.25 7.35 42.29
CA PRO A 173 -18.77 8.28 41.27
C PRO A 173 -18.22 9.70 41.47
N GLU A 174 -17.25 10.07 40.63
CA GLU A 174 -16.87 11.47 40.40
C GLU A 174 -17.84 12.08 39.37
N PRO A 175 -17.99 13.42 39.35
CA PRO A 175 -18.86 14.11 38.40
C PRO A 175 -18.54 13.72 36.96
N THR A 176 -19.60 13.61 36.15
CA THR A 176 -19.57 13.20 34.75
C THR A 176 -18.45 13.91 33.96
N PRO A 177 -17.52 13.17 33.31
CA PRO A 177 -16.55 13.78 32.41
C PRO A 177 -17.28 14.45 31.23
N PRO A 178 -16.81 15.60 30.74
CA PRO A 178 -17.40 16.24 29.57
C PRO A 178 -17.33 15.30 28.34
N PRO A 179 -18.28 15.40 27.41
CA PRO A 179 -18.35 14.57 26.21
C PRO A 179 -17.01 14.55 25.44
N ALA A 180 -16.66 13.39 24.88
CA ALA A 180 -15.60 13.31 23.89
C ALA A 180 -15.87 14.34 22.77
N PRO A 181 -14.84 15.03 22.24
CA PRO A 181 -15.03 15.98 21.15
C PRO A 181 -15.75 15.28 19.99
N ALA A 182 -16.81 15.91 19.48
CA ALA A 182 -17.42 15.47 18.24
C ALA A 182 -16.32 15.38 17.16
N PRO A 183 -16.42 14.42 16.21
CA PRO A 183 -15.56 14.46 15.02
C PRO A 183 -15.63 15.88 14.45
N PRO A 184 -14.48 16.45 14.01
CA PRO A 184 -14.45 17.82 13.54
C PRO A 184 -15.54 18.00 12.49
N SER A 185 -16.42 18.97 12.72
CA SER A 185 -17.43 19.37 11.74
C SER A 185 -16.72 19.65 10.42
N ALA A 186 -17.40 19.38 9.31
CA ALA A 186 -17.07 19.96 8.01
C ALA A 186 -16.58 21.40 8.19
N PRO A 187 -15.45 21.81 7.58
CA PRO A 187 -15.06 23.21 7.60
C PRO A 187 -16.25 24.06 7.13
N ASP A 188 -16.54 25.14 7.87
CA ASP A 188 -17.64 26.04 7.52
C ASP A 188 -17.57 26.40 6.02
N GLY A 189 -18.61 26.05 5.27
CA GLY A 189 -18.76 26.38 3.86
C GLY A 189 -18.23 25.35 2.85
N PHE A 190 -17.85 24.13 3.23
CA PHE A 190 -17.76 23.04 2.25
C PHE A 190 -19.13 22.40 2.02
N ASN A 191 -19.60 22.47 0.78
CA ASN A 191 -20.79 21.76 0.30
C ASN A 191 -20.47 21.23 -1.09
N LEU A 192 -20.56 19.91 -1.27
CA LEU A 192 -20.23 19.26 -2.53
C LEU A 192 -21.07 19.81 -3.71
N ASN A 193 -22.30 20.25 -3.46
CA ASN A 193 -23.14 20.84 -4.49
C ASN A 193 -22.62 22.19 -5.02
N ASP A 194 -21.87 22.92 -4.20
CA ASP A 194 -21.30 24.23 -4.53
C ASP A 194 -19.89 24.12 -5.14
N VAL A 195 -19.33 22.91 -5.23
CA VAL A 195 -18.02 22.64 -5.83
C VAL A 195 -18.08 22.78 -7.35
N ARG A 196 -17.15 23.56 -7.92
CA ARG A 196 -16.94 23.60 -9.36
C ARG A 196 -16.01 22.46 -9.80
N ILE A 197 -16.55 21.48 -10.50
CA ILE A 197 -15.76 20.39 -11.08
C ILE A 197 -15.03 20.89 -12.34
N VAL A 198 -13.73 20.63 -12.43
CA VAL A 198 -12.83 21.10 -13.51
C VAL A 198 -12.00 19.94 -14.08
N GLY A 199 -11.00 20.24 -14.92
CA GLY A 199 -10.06 19.22 -15.37
C GLY A 199 -10.59 18.25 -16.43
N GLY A 200 -11.83 18.41 -16.88
CA GLY A 200 -12.51 17.42 -17.75
C GLY A 200 -13.03 16.21 -16.99
N SER A 201 -13.01 16.24 -15.65
CA SER A 201 -13.60 15.19 -14.82
C SER A 201 -15.14 15.23 -14.85
N PRO A 202 -15.82 14.08 -14.70
CA PRO A 202 -17.27 13.99 -14.74
C PRO A 202 -17.91 14.57 -13.48
N ASP A 203 -19.21 14.86 -13.54
CA ASP A 203 -19.96 15.25 -12.35
C ASP A 203 -20.19 14.04 -11.43
N VAL A 204 -19.50 14.02 -10.29
CA VAL A 204 -19.54 12.94 -9.29
C VAL A 204 -20.49 13.22 -8.12
N ARG A 205 -21.14 14.39 -8.09
CA ARG A 205 -21.92 14.83 -6.92
C ARG A 205 -23.11 13.90 -6.65
N GLY A 206 -23.73 13.39 -7.70
CA GLY A 206 -24.84 12.44 -7.63
C GLY A 206 -24.44 10.97 -7.58
N TRP A 207 -23.14 10.65 -7.52
CA TRP A 207 -22.70 9.25 -7.48
C TRP A 207 -22.98 8.63 -6.12
N ALA A 208 -23.33 7.34 -6.12
CA ALA A 208 -23.70 6.64 -4.89
C ALA A 208 -22.49 6.51 -3.96
N ILE A 209 -22.68 6.81 -2.68
CA ILE A 209 -21.67 6.62 -1.64
C ILE A 209 -21.72 5.15 -1.23
N THR A 210 -20.72 4.36 -1.64
CA THR A 210 -20.69 2.91 -1.40
C THR A 210 -19.42 2.43 -0.71
N SER A 211 -18.50 3.35 -0.44
CA SER A 211 -17.19 3.09 0.17
C SER A 211 -16.83 4.19 1.17
N ASP A 212 -15.91 3.90 2.08
CA ASP A 212 -15.34 4.85 3.02
C ASP A 212 -13.82 4.85 2.93
N ILE A 213 -13.20 6.02 3.02
CA ILE A 213 -11.75 6.12 3.20
C ILE A 213 -11.38 5.59 4.59
N THR A 214 -10.42 4.69 4.66
CA THR A 214 -9.95 4.09 5.92
C THR A 214 -8.65 4.72 6.39
N GLU A 215 -7.81 5.12 5.45
CA GLU A 215 -6.50 5.71 5.70
C GLU A 215 -6.13 6.71 4.61
N LEU A 216 -5.44 7.78 4.99
CA LEU A 216 -4.80 8.71 4.07
C LEU A 216 -3.43 9.10 4.63
N SER A 217 -2.38 9.06 3.82
CA SER A 217 -1.08 9.62 4.21
C SER A 217 -0.35 10.25 3.03
N MET A 218 0.51 11.23 3.31
CA MET A 218 1.40 11.83 2.33
C MET A 218 2.82 11.82 2.90
N THR A 219 3.47 10.66 2.88
CA THR A 219 4.78 10.47 3.50
C THR A 219 5.65 9.57 2.64
N GLY A 220 6.98 9.66 2.80
CA GLY A 220 7.90 8.73 2.16
C GLY A 220 7.91 8.76 0.63
N GLY A 221 7.49 9.87 0.00
CA GLY A 221 7.41 9.98 -1.47
C GLY A 221 6.08 9.54 -2.08
N TYR A 222 5.12 9.12 -1.25
CA TYR A 222 3.85 8.59 -1.70
C TYR A 222 2.66 9.38 -1.15
N PHE A 223 1.62 9.45 -1.97
CA PHE A 223 0.25 9.67 -1.54
C PHE A 223 -0.41 8.30 -1.38
N HIS A 224 -0.75 7.97 -0.14
CA HIS A 224 -1.47 6.76 0.23
C HIS A 224 -2.93 7.09 0.48
N ILE A 225 -3.83 6.29 -0.07
CA ILE A 225 -5.26 6.31 0.26
C ILE A 225 -5.83 4.90 0.16
N ASP A 226 -6.49 4.45 1.23
CA ASP A 226 -7.18 3.17 1.27
C ASP A 226 -8.68 3.38 1.53
N HIS A 227 -9.50 2.44 1.08
CA HIS A 227 -10.95 2.52 1.21
C HIS A 227 -11.63 1.14 1.26
N THR A 228 -12.84 1.10 1.80
CA THR A 228 -13.57 -0.16 2.08
C THR A 228 -13.96 -0.98 0.84
N ARG A 229 -13.93 -0.37 -0.36
CA ARG A 229 -14.15 -1.04 -1.66
C ARG A 229 -12.87 -1.27 -2.48
N ARG A 230 -11.68 -1.25 -1.86
CA ARG A 230 -10.44 -1.62 -2.55
C ARG A 230 -10.59 -3.00 -3.22
N CYS A 231 -10.14 -3.13 -4.47
CA CYS A 231 -10.24 -4.35 -5.28
C CYS A 231 -11.65 -4.81 -5.66
N GLN A 232 -12.69 -4.01 -5.41
CA GLN A 232 -14.09 -4.42 -5.61
C GLN A 232 -14.75 -3.71 -6.79
N TRP A 233 -14.25 -2.56 -7.24
CA TRP A 233 -14.85 -1.87 -8.37
C TRP A 233 -14.37 -2.47 -9.69
N PRO A 234 -15.20 -2.48 -10.76
CA PRO A 234 -14.75 -2.98 -12.05
C PRO A 234 -13.65 -2.09 -12.61
N GLY A 235 -12.54 -2.71 -13.03
CA GLY A 235 -11.46 -2.02 -13.71
C GLY A 235 -11.83 -1.60 -15.13
N VAL A 236 -11.20 -0.52 -15.61
CA VAL A 236 -11.35 0.03 -16.97
C VAL A 236 -9.99 0.09 -17.64
N ASP A 237 -9.90 -0.40 -18.88
CA ASP A 237 -8.64 -0.34 -19.61
C ASP A 237 -8.41 1.06 -20.18
N MET A 238 -7.30 1.69 -19.78
CA MET A 238 -6.87 3.00 -20.26
C MET A 238 -5.61 2.87 -21.12
N GLY A 239 -5.75 2.22 -22.28
CA GLY A 239 -4.66 2.04 -23.24
C GLY A 239 -3.62 1.03 -22.78
N GLY A 240 -4.06 -0.13 -22.28
CA GLY A 240 -3.18 -1.21 -21.78
C GLY A 240 -2.85 -1.10 -20.29
N ALA A 241 -3.49 -0.19 -19.56
CA ALA A 241 -3.32 -0.04 -18.12
C ALA A 241 -4.70 -0.03 -17.45
N LEU A 242 -5.03 -1.14 -16.78
CA LEU A 242 -6.28 -1.29 -16.05
C LEU A 242 -6.32 -0.34 -14.85
N GLN A 243 -7.39 0.46 -14.74
CA GLN A 243 -7.64 1.42 -13.67
C GLN A 243 -8.95 1.05 -12.97
N GLU A 244 -8.89 0.87 -11.65
CA GLU A 244 -10.07 0.58 -10.84
C GLU A 244 -10.76 1.85 -10.34
N ALA A 245 -9.98 2.89 -10.05
CA ALA A 245 -10.48 4.06 -9.35
C ALA A 245 -9.66 5.32 -9.68
N THR A 246 -10.13 6.47 -9.22
CA THR A 246 -9.43 7.75 -9.30
C THR A 246 -9.52 8.48 -7.98
N ILE A 247 -8.38 9.00 -7.52
CA ILE A 247 -8.29 9.89 -6.37
C ILE A 247 -8.78 11.26 -6.79
N TRP A 248 -9.74 11.80 -6.05
CA TRP A 248 -10.26 13.15 -6.19
C TRP A 248 -9.70 14.04 -5.09
N ILE A 249 -9.47 15.31 -5.44
CA ILE A 249 -9.06 16.36 -4.52
C ILE A 249 -10.04 17.54 -4.63
N PHE A 250 -10.26 18.21 -3.51
CA PHE A 250 -11.09 19.41 -3.40
C PHE A 250 -10.32 20.52 -2.68
N GLU A 251 -10.15 21.66 -3.34
CA GLU A 251 -9.36 22.79 -2.83
C GLU A 251 -10.17 24.08 -2.90
N ARG A 252 -9.91 25.00 -1.96
CA ARG A 252 -10.59 26.30 -1.91
C ARG A 252 -9.70 27.38 -2.52
N ILE A 253 -9.81 27.55 -3.82
CA ILE A 253 -8.96 28.46 -4.60
C ILE A 253 -9.69 29.79 -4.80
N ASN A 254 -9.11 30.89 -4.31
CA ASN A 254 -9.68 32.24 -4.38
C ASN A 254 -11.12 32.32 -3.80
N GLY A 255 -11.37 31.60 -2.70
CA GLY A 255 -12.65 31.61 -1.99
C GLY A 255 -13.71 30.65 -2.53
N GLN A 256 -13.48 30.04 -3.70
CA GLN A 256 -14.38 29.07 -4.35
C GLN A 256 -13.84 27.65 -4.20
N TRP A 257 -14.70 26.68 -3.91
CA TRP A 257 -14.33 25.26 -3.93
C TRP A 257 -14.28 24.72 -5.35
N TYR A 258 -13.19 24.05 -5.67
CA TYR A 258 -12.99 23.32 -6.92
C TYR A 258 -12.74 21.84 -6.63
N GLY A 259 -13.10 20.98 -7.56
CA GLY A 259 -12.88 19.53 -7.46
C GLY A 259 -12.43 18.94 -8.80
N THR A 260 -11.55 17.96 -8.77
CA THR A 260 -11.11 17.23 -9.96
C THR A 260 -10.58 15.85 -9.60
N GLY A 261 -10.66 14.92 -10.56
CA GLY A 261 -9.90 13.67 -10.51
C GLY A 261 -8.41 13.96 -10.73
N GLY A 262 -7.59 13.57 -9.76
CA GLY A 262 -6.15 13.82 -9.73
C GLY A 262 -5.32 12.69 -10.32
N GLU A 263 -5.44 11.49 -9.77
CA GLU A 263 -4.60 10.35 -10.17
C GLU A 263 -5.37 9.03 -10.17
N ARG A 264 -5.06 8.13 -11.10
CA ARG A 264 -5.81 6.87 -11.32
C ARG A 264 -5.19 5.73 -10.55
N LEU A 265 -5.94 4.96 -9.80
CA LEU A 265 -5.47 3.76 -9.09
C LEU A 265 -5.69 2.52 -9.96
N ARG A 266 -4.65 1.69 -10.06
CA ARG A 266 -4.79 0.31 -10.58
C ARG A 266 -5.60 -0.53 -9.59
N PRO A 267 -6.13 -1.69 -10.01
CA PRO A 267 -6.79 -2.61 -9.08
C PRO A 267 -5.94 -2.86 -7.84
N CYS A 268 -6.57 -2.72 -6.68
CA CYS A 268 -5.95 -2.89 -5.36
C CYS A 268 -4.85 -1.89 -4.99
N GLN A 269 -4.54 -0.90 -5.83
CA GLN A 269 -3.49 0.06 -5.56
C GLN A 269 -3.95 1.10 -4.54
N THR A 270 -3.16 1.30 -3.48
CA THR A 270 -3.37 2.34 -2.47
C THR A 270 -2.41 3.51 -2.59
N ASP A 271 -1.26 3.29 -3.23
CA ASP A 271 -0.15 4.24 -3.23
C ASP A 271 0.12 4.84 -4.60
N LYS A 272 0.36 6.14 -4.62
CA LYS A 272 0.80 6.90 -5.79
C LYS A 272 2.02 7.73 -5.51
N GLY A 273 2.95 7.72 -6.47
CA GLY A 273 4.10 8.60 -6.44
C GLY A 273 3.64 10.06 -6.44
N LEU A 274 4.13 10.81 -5.46
CA LEU A 274 3.92 12.24 -5.35
C LEU A 274 5.23 12.98 -5.00
N GLY A 275 6.27 12.28 -4.53
CA GLY A 275 7.56 12.86 -4.14
C GLY A 275 7.47 13.63 -2.82
N SER A 276 6.64 14.67 -2.77
CA SER A 276 6.33 15.48 -1.60
C SER A 276 4.94 16.10 -1.73
N PRO A 277 4.21 16.41 -0.64
CA PRO A 277 2.99 17.20 -0.73
C PRO A 277 3.18 18.51 -1.52
N LEU A 278 4.37 19.11 -1.51
CA LEU A 278 4.65 20.33 -2.28
C LEU A 278 4.71 20.14 -3.80
N GLU A 279 4.55 18.91 -4.27
CA GLU A 279 4.58 18.56 -5.69
C GLU A 279 3.19 18.21 -6.22
N ILE A 280 2.11 18.40 -5.45
CA ILE A 280 0.74 18.04 -5.92
C ILE A 280 0.36 18.81 -7.20
N ALA A 281 0.66 20.10 -7.24
CA ALA A 281 0.36 20.97 -8.37
C ALA A 281 1.13 20.56 -9.63
N SER A 282 2.42 20.22 -9.50
CA SER A 282 3.32 19.90 -10.61
C SER A 282 3.34 18.41 -10.97
N GLY A 283 3.00 17.53 -10.04
CA GLY A 283 3.00 16.09 -10.20
C GLY A 283 1.68 15.59 -10.78
N TRP A 284 0.55 16.08 -10.28
CA TRP A 284 -0.78 15.59 -10.68
C TRP A 284 -1.50 16.56 -11.63
N PHE A 285 -1.30 17.87 -11.46
CA PHE A 285 -2.05 18.95 -12.14
C PHE A 285 -1.20 19.82 -13.09
N TYR A 286 -0.23 19.21 -13.77
CA TYR A 286 0.80 19.89 -14.57
C TYR A 286 0.34 20.57 -15.86
N ASN A 287 -0.90 20.35 -16.29
CA ASN A 287 -1.44 20.93 -17.53
C ASN A 287 -2.56 21.92 -17.24
N SER A 288 -2.64 22.99 -18.03
CA SER A 288 -3.61 24.09 -17.89
C SER A 288 -5.09 23.67 -17.91
N TYR A 289 -5.44 22.50 -18.43
CA TYR A 289 -6.85 22.08 -18.40
C TYR A 289 -7.36 21.75 -16.99
N TRP A 290 -6.46 21.49 -16.03
CA TRP A 290 -6.79 21.36 -14.60
C TRP A 290 -6.91 22.71 -13.88
N ALA A 291 -6.79 23.84 -14.58
CA ALA A 291 -6.99 25.14 -13.97
C ALA A 291 -8.33 25.15 -13.19
N PRO A 292 -8.34 25.66 -11.94
CA PRO A 292 -7.27 26.45 -11.32
C PRO A 292 -6.24 25.67 -10.49
N PHE A 293 -6.27 24.32 -10.47
CA PHE A 293 -5.28 23.52 -9.71
C PHE A 293 -3.86 23.66 -10.24
N THR A 294 -3.70 23.95 -11.53
CA THR A 294 -2.37 24.14 -12.14
C THR A 294 -1.60 25.26 -11.46
N GLY A 295 -0.52 24.91 -10.76
CA GLY A 295 0.33 25.85 -10.02
C GLY A 295 -0.25 26.31 -8.68
N HIS A 296 -1.44 25.84 -8.28
CA HIS A 296 -1.96 26.08 -6.95
C HIS A 296 -1.43 25.01 -5.98
N GLN A 297 -0.81 25.46 -4.89
CA GLN A 297 -0.31 24.61 -3.83
C GLN A 297 -1.05 24.96 -2.54
N PRO A 298 -1.79 24.00 -1.94
CA PRO A 298 -2.44 24.25 -0.66
C PRO A 298 -1.43 24.67 0.41
N ALA A 299 -1.79 25.67 1.21
CA ALA A 299 -0.96 26.13 2.31
C ALA A 299 -0.95 25.10 3.45
N ASN A 300 0.14 25.03 4.23
CA ASN A 300 0.17 24.16 5.41
C ASN A 300 -0.98 24.52 6.38
N GLY A 301 -1.79 23.53 6.76
CA GLY A 301 -2.99 23.69 7.58
C GLY A 301 -4.27 24.07 6.80
N GLU A 302 -4.19 24.35 5.51
CA GLU A 302 -5.36 24.60 4.68
C GLU A 302 -6.24 23.34 4.58
N MET A 303 -7.55 23.48 4.73
CA MET A 303 -8.45 22.32 4.62
C MET A 303 -8.60 21.90 3.16
N VAL A 304 -8.30 20.63 2.90
CA VAL A 304 -8.40 20.00 1.59
C VAL A 304 -9.27 18.76 1.69
N GLY A 305 -10.14 18.56 0.71
CA GLY A 305 -11.02 17.40 0.62
C GLY A 305 -10.43 16.29 -0.24
N PHE A 306 -10.70 15.04 0.12
CA PHE A 306 -10.34 13.87 -0.68
C PHE A 306 -11.50 12.89 -0.80
N MET A 307 -11.54 12.22 -1.94
CA MET A 307 -12.50 11.17 -2.25
C MET A 307 -11.86 10.17 -3.20
N VAL A 308 -12.40 8.96 -3.28
CA VAL A 308 -12.10 8.02 -4.35
C VAL A 308 -13.37 7.74 -5.14
N ALA A 309 -13.29 7.80 -6.47
CA ALA A 309 -14.40 7.48 -7.37
C ALA A 309 -14.06 6.26 -8.22
N ALA A 310 -15.05 5.42 -8.51
CA ALA A 310 -14.89 4.23 -9.34
C ALA A 310 -14.53 4.59 -10.80
N GLY A 311 -13.66 3.77 -11.40
CA GLY A 311 -13.15 3.93 -12.76
C GLY A 311 -12.15 5.06 -12.94
N SER A 312 -11.86 5.35 -14.21
CA SER A 312 -11.05 6.50 -14.61
C SER A 312 -11.95 7.73 -14.72
N THR A 313 -11.66 8.72 -13.87
CA THR A 313 -12.33 10.03 -13.86
C THR A 313 -11.32 11.18 -13.92
N ARG A 314 -10.06 10.87 -14.25
CA ARG A 314 -8.97 11.83 -14.39
C ARG A 314 -9.01 12.44 -15.79
N ALA A 315 -9.71 13.57 -15.93
CA ALA A 315 -9.88 14.25 -17.22
C ALA A 315 -10.61 13.45 -18.31
N ASP A 316 -11.34 12.41 -17.90
CA ASP A 316 -12.17 11.55 -18.73
C ASP A 316 -13.32 10.98 -17.89
N ASN A 317 -14.24 10.23 -18.50
CA ASN A 317 -15.40 9.63 -17.83
C ASN A 317 -15.55 8.14 -18.16
N ASN A 318 -14.50 7.35 -17.91
CA ASN A 318 -14.55 5.91 -18.07
C ASN A 318 -14.86 5.27 -16.72
N ALA A 319 -16.13 5.32 -16.31
CA ALA A 319 -16.62 4.81 -15.03
C ALA A 319 -17.74 3.78 -15.24
N PRO A 320 -17.48 2.46 -15.09
CA PRO A 320 -18.46 1.41 -15.33
C PRO A 320 -19.56 1.38 -14.26
N VAL A 321 -19.28 1.94 -13.08
CA VAL A 321 -20.25 2.18 -12.01
C VAL A 321 -20.06 3.60 -11.49
N HIS A 322 -21.16 4.28 -11.16
CA HIS A 322 -21.15 5.64 -10.62
C HIS A 322 -21.18 5.59 -9.09
N GLU A 323 -20.06 5.15 -8.52
CA GLU A 323 -19.87 4.97 -7.09
C GLU A 323 -18.66 5.74 -6.58
N ARG A 324 -18.72 6.21 -5.34
CA ARG A 324 -17.65 6.97 -4.70
C ARG A 324 -17.55 6.70 -3.20
N THR A 325 -16.48 7.20 -2.60
CA THR A 325 -16.40 7.34 -1.15
C THR A 325 -17.17 8.57 -0.66
N ARG A 326 -17.39 8.64 0.66
CA ARG A 326 -17.56 9.95 1.32
C ARG A 326 -16.32 10.81 1.13
N ILE A 327 -16.48 12.12 1.27
CA ILE A 327 -15.35 13.05 1.23
C ILE A 327 -14.77 13.16 2.64
N VAL A 328 -13.45 13.08 2.76
CA VAL A 328 -12.73 13.40 3.99
C VAL A 328 -12.07 14.76 3.83
N MET A 329 -12.25 15.64 4.81
CA MET A 329 -11.55 16.91 4.90
C MET A 329 -10.40 16.78 5.89
N ILE A 330 -9.20 17.16 5.47
CA ILE A 330 -7.99 17.15 6.31
C ILE A 330 -7.23 18.48 6.19
N PRO A 331 -6.48 18.90 7.22
CA PRO A 331 -5.52 19.98 7.06
C PRO A 331 -4.36 19.52 6.19
N TRP A 332 -3.96 20.33 5.21
CA TRP A 332 -2.84 20.03 4.35
C TRP A 332 -1.54 19.97 5.17
N PRO A 333 -0.67 18.96 4.99
CA PRO A 333 0.48 18.75 5.87
C PRO A 333 1.68 19.67 5.60
N GLY A 334 1.69 20.38 4.46
CA GLY A 334 2.90 21.03 3.96
C GLY A 334 4.04 20.03 3.69
N ALA A 335 5.29 20.50 3.69
CA ALA A 335 6.46 19.69 3.32
C ALA A 335 6.75 18.50 4.24
N GLY A 336 6.29 18.55 5.50
CA GLY A 336 6.57 17.52 6.50
C GLY A 336 5.78 16.22 6.29
N GLY A 337 4.77 16.23 5.44
CA GLY A 337 3.86 15.11 5.27
C GLY A 337 2.91 14.94 6.46
N GLY A 338 1.98 13.99 6.33
CA GLY A 338 0.97 13.75 7.35
C GLY A 338 0.30 12.39 7.18
N ARG A 339 -0.36 11.93 8.23
CA ARG A 339 -1.11 10.68 8.27
C ARG A 339 -2.41 10.88 9.03
N TRP A 340 -3.49 10.39 8.45
CA TRP A 340 -4.85 10.50 8.96
C TRP A 340 -5.55 9.15 8.85
N ASN A 341 -6.43 8.90 9.80
CA ASN A 341 -7.31 7.74 9.85
C ASN A 341 -8.74 8.19 10.14
N GLN A 342 -9.67 7.24 10.22
CA GLN A 342 -11.09 7.51 10.44
C GLN A 342 -11.43 8.36 11.66
N SER A 343 -10.64 8.28 12.74
CA SER A 343 -10.86 9.11 13.94
C SER A 343 -10.43 10.57 13.77
N SER A 344 -9.63 10.87 12.74
CA SER A 344 -9.13 12.21 12.43
C SER A 344 -9.85 12.89 11.27
N PHE A 345 -10.79 12.22 10.60
CA PHE A 345 -11.48 12.75 9.44
C PHE A 345 -12.69 13.62 9.84
N ALA A 346 -12.80 14.78 9.20
CA ALA A 346 -14.06 15.49 9.07
C ALA A 346 -14.79 14.96 7.83
N TRP A 347 -15.87 14.21 8.05
CA TRP A 347 -16.63 13.55 6.99
C TRP A 347 -17.68 14.47 6.36
N ILE A 348 -17.76 14.44 5.03
CA ILE A 348 -18.84 15.06 4.25
C ILE A 348 -19.53 14.00 3.40
N GLU A 349 -20.86 14.04 3.38
CA GLU A 349 -21.70 13.22 2.50
C GLU A 349 -21.72 13.77 1.06
#